data_AF-A0A5P9XP02-F1
#
_entry.id   AF-A0A5P9XP02-F1
#
_cell.length_a   1.000
_cell.length_b   1.000
_cell.length_c   1.000
_cell.angle_alpha   90.00
_cell.angle_beta   90.00
_cell.angle_gamma   90.00
#
_symmetry.space_group_name_H-M   'P 1'
#
loop_
_entity.id
_entity.type
_entity.pdbx_description
1 polymer ?
#
loop_
_entity_poly.entity_id
_entity_poly.type
_entity_poly.pdbx_seq_one_letter_code
_entity_poly.pdbx_strand_id
1 'polypeptide(L)'
;MMSRQNVLLFLREDADKRQKEIAVRLGKQRSLLSEVQQKLQLLENYLQQYRNQAIAAETSGILGAQALDTRNFIHQLEQVLQIQKENALRQQQSVAQIQSEWASARVQEKGFAALARRIEIEQHELELRTIQKELDEWANRRPGCQ
;
A
#
# COMPACT_ATOMS: atom_id res chain seq x y z
N MET A 1 24.63 -1.34 28.17
CA MET A 1 23.18 -1.60 28.10
C MET A 1 22.56 -0.57 27.17
N MET A 2 21.86 -0.96 26.11
CA MET A 2 21.16 0.01 25.25
C MET A 2 20.10 0.75 26.09
N SER A 3 20.08 2.08 26.04
CA SER A 3 19.03 2.85 26.72
C SER A 3 17.67 2.52 26.09
N ARG A 4 16.60 2.54 26.89
CA ARG A 4 15.22 2.32 26.43
C ARG A 4 14.84 3.22 25.25
N GLN A 5 15.40 4.42 25.21
CA GLN A 5 15.23 5.40 24.13
C GLN A 5 15.86 4.92 22.81
N ASN A 6 17.09 4.40 22.86
CA ASN A 6 17.76 3.86 21.67
C ASN A 6 16.99 2.67 21.07
N VAL A 7 16.40 1.83 21.92
CA VAL A 7 15.54 0.71 21.46
C VAL A 7 14.29 1.23 20.74
N LEU A 8 13.63 2.28 21.25
CA LEU A 8 12.44 2.84 20.61
C LEU A 8 12.74 3.59 19.32
N LEU A 9 13.87 4.30 19.25
CA LEU A 9 14.34 4.92 18.02
C LEU A 9 14.60 3.86 16.95
N PHE A 10 15.27 2.76 17.32
CA PHE A 10 15.48 1.63 16.44
C PHE A 10 14.17 1.01 15.95
N LEU A 11 13.22 0.73 16.85
CA LEU A 11 11.91 0.18 16.49
C LEU A 11 11.10 1.11 15.57
N ARG A 12 11.20 2.42 15.77
CA ARG A 12 10.57 3.41 14.89
C ARG A 12 11.21 3.40 13.50
N GLU A 13 12.53 3.38 13.41
CA GLU A 13 13.24 3.32 12.14
C GLU A 13 12.95 2.03 11.38
N ASP A 14 12.90 0.90 12.07
CA ASP A 14 12.54 -0.40 11.50
C ASP A 14 11.09 -0.39 10.96
N ALA A 15 10.16 0.16 11.74
CA ALA A 15 8.76 0.31 11.30
C ALA A 15 8.62 1.25 10.08
N ASP A 16 9.37 2.35 10.02
CA ASP A 16 9.39 3.27 8.87
C ASP A 16 9.96 2.60 7.61
N LYS A 17 11.07 1.86 7.74
CA LYS A 17 11.65 1.07 6.63
C LYS A 17 10.63 0.06 6.10
N ARG A 18 10.01 -0.72 6.99
CA ARG A 18 8.99 -1.70 6.63
C ARG A 18 7.79 -1.05 5.94
N GLN A 19 7.32 0.10 6.43
CA GLN A 19 6.23 0.85 5.79
C GLN A 19 6.61 1.27 4.37
N LYS A 20 7.83 1.78 4.15
CA LYS A 20 8.33 2.18 2.83
C LYS A 20 8.42 1.00 1.86
N GLU A 21 8.93 -0.13 2.32
CA GLU A 21 9.00 -1.37 1.52
C GLU A 21 7.60 -1.84 1.08
N ILE A 22 6.63 -1.85 2.00
CA ILE A 22 5.25 -2.21 1.67
C ILE A 22 4.64 -1.18 0.70
N ALA A 23 4.94 0.12 0.86
CA ALA A 23 4.46 1.15 -0.07
C ALA A 23 4.98 0.93 -1.50
N VAL A 24 6.26 0.55 -1.66
CA VAL A 24 6.83 0.20 -2.96
C VAL A 24 6.13 -1.03 -3.56
N ARG A 25 5.91 -2.09 -2.75
CA ARG A 25 5.15 -3.28 -3.18
C ARG A 25 3.74 -2.91 -3.62
N LEU A 26 3.05 -2.06 -2.85
CA LEU A 26 1.70 -1.60 -3.16
C LEU A 26 1.66 -0.83 -4.49
N GLY A 27 2.64 0.05 -4.73
CA GLY A 27 2.76 0.79 -6.00
C GLY A 27 2.91 -0.16 -7.19
N LYS A 28 3.82 -1.13 -7.09
CA LYS A 28 4.02 -2.15 -8.13
C LYS A 28 2.74 -2.95 -8.40
N GLN A 29 2.07 -3.40 -7.34
CA GLN A 29 0.84 -4.19 -7.44
C GLN A 29 -0.31 -3.39 -8.08
N ARG A 30 -0.43 -2.09 -7.76
CA ARG A 30 -1.41 -1.20 -8.39
C ARG A 30 -1.13 -0.97 -9.88
N SER A 31 0.15 -0.83 -10.27
CA SER A 31 0.53 -0.75 -11.69
C SER A 31 0.12 -2.01 -12.43
N LEU A 32 0.43 -3.18 -11.88
CA LEU A 32 0.05 -4.46 -12.46
C LEU A 32 -1.48 -4.59 -12.61
N LEU A 33 -2.25 -4.23 -11.58
CA LEU A 33 -3.71 -4.23 -11.65
C LEU A 33 -4.22 -3.31 -12.77
N SER A 34 -3.67 -2.10 -12.89
CA SER A 34 -4.03 -1.15 -13.94
C SER A 34 -3.76 -1.73 -15.33
N GLU A 35 -2.60 -2.35 -15.55
CA GLU A 35 -2.26 -2.98 -16.83
C GLU A 35 -3.20 -4.15 -17.17
N VAL A 36 -3.54 -4.99 -16.19
CA VAL A 36 -4.49 -6.10 -16.38
C VAL A 36 -5.88 -5.56 -16.73
N GLN A 37 -6.34 -4.51 -16.04
CA GLN A 37 -7.63 -3.88 -16.32
C GLN A 37 -7.69 -3.24 -17.70
N GLN A 38 -6.62 -2.55 -18.13
CA GLN A 38 -6.53 -1.98 -19.48
C GLN A 38 -6.59 -3.07 -20.55
N LYS A 39 -5.84 -4.16 -20.38
CA LYS A 39 -5.88 -5.30 -21.31
C LYS A 39 -7.26 -5.95 -21.35
N LEU A 40 -7.91 -6.11 -20.20
CA LEU A 40 -9.26 -6.65 -20.12
C LEU A 40 -10.25 -5.77 -20.89
N GLN A 41 -10.20 -4.45 -20.70
CA GLN A 41 -11.05 -3.51 -21.42
C GLN A 41 -10.85 -3.58 -22.94
N LEU A 42 -9.60 -3.72 -23.39
CA LEU A 42 -9.30 -3.92 -24.82
C LEU A 42 -9.95 -5.19 -25.35
N LEU A 43 -9.84 -6.32 -24.63
CA LEU A 43 -10.45 -7.59 -25.02
C LEU A 43 -11.99 -7.50 -25.06
N GLU A 44 -12.60 -6.80 -24.10
CA GLU A 44 -14.05 -6.55 -24.08
C GLU A 44 -14.51 -5.74 -25.29
N ASN A 45 -13.76 -4.69 -25.65
CA ASN A 45 -14.04 -3.89 -26.84
C ASN A 45 -13.90 -4.71 -28.12
N TYR A 46 -12.84 -5.52 -28.25
CA TYR A 46 -12.67 -6.41 -29.40
C TYR A 46 -13.82 -7.42 -29.50
N LEU A 47 -14.19 -8.07 -28.40
CA LEU A 47 -15.30 -9.02 -28.38
C LEU A 47 -16.61 -8.37 -28.86
N GLN A 48 -16.89 -7.15 -28.42
CA GLN A 48 -18.07 -6.42 -28.85
C GLN A 48 -18.05 -6.11 -30.36
N GLN A 49 -16.90 -5.72 -30.91
CA GLN A 49 -16.75 -5.48 -32.34
C GLN A 49 -17.02 -6.76 -33.16
N TYR A 50 -16.45 -7.89 -32.74
CA TYR A 50 -16.66 -9.17 -33.41
C TYR A 50 -18.11 -9.66 -33.32
N ARG A 51 -18.78 -9.47 -32.18
CA ARG A 51 -20.21 -9.77 -32.05
C ARG A 51 -21.06 -8.94 -33.01
N ASN A 52 -20.77 -7.65 -33.15
CA ASN A 52 -21.48 -6.79 -34.10
C ASN A 52 -21.25 -7.22 -35.55
N GLN A 53 -20.02 -7.62 -35.91
CA GLN A 53 -19.71 -8.15 -37.24
C GLN A 53 -20.45 -9.46 -37.52
N ALA A 54 -20.52 -10.36 -36.53
CA ALA A 54 -21.27 -11.61 -36.66
C ALA A 54 -22.76 -11.37 -36.91
N ILE A 55 -23.39 -10.45 -36.16
CA ILE A 55 -24.80 -10.07 -36.36
C ILE A 55 -25.01 -9.49 -37.77
N ALA A 56 -24.13 -8.60 -38.22
CA ALA A 56 -24.21 -8.00 -39.56
C ALA A 56 -24.14 -9.07 -40.67
N ALA A 57 -23.21 -10.02 -40.54
CA ALA A 57 -23.06 -11.15 -41.47
C ALA A 57 -24.32 -12.02 -41.51
N GLU A 58 -24.90 -12.33 -40.34
CA GLU A 58 -26.16 -13.08 -40.23
C GLU A 58 -27.33 -12.36 -40.92
N THR A 59 -27.51 -11.05 -40.68
CA THR A 59 -28.56 -10.26 -41.34
C THR A 59 -28.40 -10.15 -42.85
N SER A 60 -27.16 -10.23 -43.37
CA SER A 60 -26.89 -10.22 -44.81
C SER A 60 -27.10 -11.57 -45.50
N GLY A 61 -27.51 -12.61 -44.76
CA GLY A 61 -27.76 -13.95 -45.31
C GLY A 61 -26.48 -14.73 -45.66
N ILE A 62 -25.31 -14.25 -45.23
CA ILE A 62 -24.01 -14.88 -45.48
C ILE A 62 -23.81 -16.01 -44.45
N LEU A 63 -24.40 -17.18 -44.71
CA LEU A 63 -24.15 -18.41 -43.94
C LEU A 63 -22.98 -19.19 -44.57
N GLY A 64 -21.79 -18.59 -44.54
CA GLY A 64 -20.56 -19.18 -45.07
C GLY A 64 -19.58 -19.64 -43.98
N ALA A 65 -18.48 -20.30 -44.39
CA ALA A 65 -17.39 -20.73 -43.51
C ALA A 65 -16.85 -19.59 -42.60
N GLN A 66 -16.79 -18.36 -43.11
CA GLN A 66 -16.38 -17.17 -42.35
C GLN A 66 -17.27 -16.87 -41.12
N ALA A 67 -18.57 -17.18 -41.19
CA ALA A 67 -19.47 -16.97 -40.05
C ALA A 67 -19.19 -17.98 -38.92
N LEU A 68 -18.86 -19.23 -39.29
CA LEU A 68 -18.46 -20.27 -38.34
C LEU A 68 -17.11 -19.94 -37.69
N ASP A 69 -16.13 -19.49 -38.47
CA ASP A 69 -14.81 -19.08 -37.96
C ASP A 69 -14.93 -17.91 -36.97
N THR A 70 -15.77 -16.92 -37.29
CA THR A 70 -16.05 -15.77 -36.42
C THR A 70 -16.67 -16.20 -35.10
N ARG A 71 -17.66 -17.11 -35.13
CA ARG A 71 -18.28 -17.65 -33.90
C ARG A 71 -17.30 -18.44 -33.04
N ASN A 72 -16.45 -19.26 -33.65
CA ASN A 72 -15.41 -20.01 -32.93
C ASN A 72 -14.41 -19.05 -32.25
N PHE A 73 -13.99 -18.00 -32.95
CA PHE A 73 -13.09 -16.99 -32.40
C PHE A 73 -13.74 -16.22 -31.23
N ILE A 74 -15.02 -15.83 -31.36
CA ILE A 74 -15.79 -15.20 -30.28
C ILE A 74 -15.79 -16.09 -29.03
N HIS A 75 -16.07 -17.39 -29.18
CA HIS A 75 -16.07 -18.32 -28.04
C HIS A 75 -14.69 -18.46 -27.39
N GLN A 76 -13.61 -18.53 -28.17
CA GLN A 76 -12.26 -18.56 -27.62
C GLN A 76 -11.94 -17.26 -26.85
N LEU A 77 -12.33 -16.12 -27.41
CA LEU A 77 -12.11 -14.82 -26.78
C LEU A 77 -12.89 -14.70 -25.46
N GLU A 78 -14.13 -15.18 -25.41
CA GLU A 78 -14.95 -15.23 -24.19
C GLU A 78 -14.28 -16.05 -23.07
N GLN A 79 -13.70 -17.22 -23.41
CA GLN A 79 -12.98 -18.05 -22.44
C GLN A 79 -11.75 -17.32 -21.88
N VAL A 80 -10.95 -16.70 -22.75
CA VAL A 80 -9.78 -15.91 -22.32
C VAL A 80 -10.21 -14.74 -21.45
N LEU A 81 -11.31 -14.08 -21.79
CA LEU A 81 -11.85 -12.94 -21.05
C LEU A 81 -12.29 -13.33 -19.64
N GLN A 82 -12.91 -14.50 -19.48
CA GLN A 82 -13.25 -15.05 -18.17
C GLN A 82 -12.01 -15.28 -17.30
N ILE A 83 -10.96 -15.89 -17.86
CA ILE A 83 -9.68 -16.10 -17.16
C ILE A 83 -9.05 -14.76 -16.74
N GLN A 84 -9.10 -13.75 -17.61
CA GLN A 84 -8.55 -12.42 -17.31
C GLN A 84 -9.37 -11.66 -16.28
N LYS A 85 -10.70 -11.83 -16.25
CA LYS A 85 -11.57 -11.29 -15.18
C LYS A 85 -11.19 -11.86 -13.82
N GLU A 86 -11.01 -13.16 -13.74
CA GLU A 86 -10.58 -13.82 -12.52
C GLU A 86 -9.17 -13.39 -12.09
N ASN A 87 -8.26 -13.19 -13.05
CA ASN A 87 -6.95 -12.62 -12.78
C ASN A 87 -7.06 -11.21 -12.19
N ALA A 88 -7.84 -10.32 -12.81
CA ALA A 88 -8.06 -8.96 -12.33
C ALA A 88 -8.60 -8.95 -10.88
N LEU A 89 -9.56 -9.83 -10.57
CA LEU A 89 -10.09 -9.99 -9.21
C LEU A 89 -9.02 -10.43 -8.22
N ARG A 90 -8.17 -11.41 -8.57
CA ARG A 90 -7.04 -11.82 -7.72
C ARG A 90 -6.06 -10.67 -7.48
N GLN A 91 -5.75 -9.89 -8.51
CA GLN A 91 -4.86 -8.74 -8.34
C GLN A 91 -5.49 -7.65 -7.47
N GLN A 92 -6.80 -7.42 -7.59
CA GLN A 92 -7.53 -6.48 -6.76
C GLN A 92 -7.54 -6.90 -5.28
N GLN A 93 -7.75 -8.19 -5.00
CA GLN A 93 -7.64 -8.75 -3.65
C GLN A 93 -6.22 -8.59 -3.09
N SER A 94 -5.19 -8.84 -3.91
CA SER A 94 -3.80 -8.64 -3.50
C SER A 94 -3.49 -7.16 -3.18
N VAL A 95 -3.98 -6.21 -3.99
CA VAL A 95 -3.88 -4.78 -3.67
C VAL A 95 -4.51 -4.47 -2.31
N ALA A 96 -5.73 -4.98 -2.06
CA ALA A 96 -6.42 -4.75 -0.80
C ALA A 96 -5.66 -5.33 0.40
N GLN A 97 -5.09 -6.52 0.26
CA GLN A 97 -4.26 -7.15 1.29
C GLN A 97 -3.02 -6.32 1.60
N ILE A 98 -2.23 -5.93 0.58
CA ILE A 98 -1.02 -5.13 0.77
C ILE A 98 -1.37 -3.75 1.35
N GLN A 99 -2.51 -3.17 0.97
CA GLN A 99 -2.98 -1.92 1.53
C GLN A 99 -3.32 -2.05 3.03
N SER A 100 -3.90 -3.16 3.46
CA SER A 100 -4.13 -3.46 4.88
C SER A 100 -2.82 -3.65 5.66
N GLU A 101 -1.84 -4.35 5.07
CA GLU A 101 -0.49 -4.50 5.64
C GLU A 101 0.18 -3.14 5.82
N TRP A 102 0.09 -2.26 4.82
CA TRP A 102 0.63 -0.92 4.87
C TRP A 102 -0.03 -0.07 5.96
N ALA A 103 -1.35 -0.12 6.07
CA ALA A 103 -2.09 0.60 7.10
C ALA A 103 -1.68 0.14 8.51
N SER A 104 -1.52 -1.16 8.72
CA SER A 104 -1.07 -1.75 9.99
C SER A 104 0.35 -1.31 10.34
N ALA A 105 1.28 -1.34 9.38
CA ALA A 105 2.65 -0.87 9.58
C ALA A 105 2.69 0.62 9.96
N ARG A 106 1.86 1.43 9.31
CA ARG A 106 1.74 2.87 9.61
C ARG A 106 1.18 3.15 11.01
N VAL A 107 0.26 2.33 11.50
CA VAL A 107 -0.26 2.46 12.88
C VAL A 107 0.86 2.14 13.88
N GLN A 108 1.66 1.11 13.63
CA GLN A 108 2.79 0.75 14.49
C GLN A 108 3.85 1.85 14.53
N GLU A 109 4.24 2.40 13.38
CA GLU A 109 5.21 3.50 13.28
C GLU A 109 4.76 4.71 14.12
N LYS A 110 3.49 5.13 13.97
CA LYS A 110 2.92 6.22 14.78
C LYS A 110 2.92 5.92 16.26
N GLY A 111 2.65 4.66 16.65
CA GLY A 111 2.69 4.21 18.04
C GLY A 111 4.09 4.37 18.63
N PHE A 112 5.13 3.91 17.93
CA PHE A 112 6.51 4.10 18.38
C PHE A 112 6.94 5.57 18.40
N ALA A 113 6.52 6.36 17.42
CA ALA A 113 6.80 7.80 17.39
C ALA A 113 6.20 8.53 18.60
N ALA A 114 4.96 8.18 18.99
CA ALA A 114 4.31 8.75 20.17
C ALA A 114 5.03 8.36 21.47
N LEU A 115 5.44 7.09 21.60
CA LEU A 115 6.19 6.60 22.76
C LEU A 115 7.57 7.25 22.87
N ALA A 116 8.28 7.39 21.76
CA ALA A 116 9.60 8.03 21.72
C ALA A 116 9.51 9.50 22.19
N ARG A 117 8.52 10.24 21.67
CA ARG A 117 8.27 11.64 22.08
C ARG A 117 7.97 11.76 23.57
N ARG A 118 7.16 10.83 24.11
CA ARG A 118 6.83 10.85 25.54
C ARG A 118 8.08 10.68 26.42
N ILE A 119 8.98 9.77 26.06
CA ILE A 119 10.22 9.54 26.82
C ILE A 119 11.16 10.73 26.71
N GLU A 120 11.25 11.36 25.54
CA GLU A 120 12.03 12.58 25.35
C GLU A 120 11.55 13.71 26.28
N ILE A 121 10.23 13.89 26.40
CA ILE A 121 9.63 14.85 27.34
C ILE A 121 9.96 14.48 28.79
N GLU A 122 9.76 13.22 29.18
CA GLU A 122 10.04 12.74 30.55
C GLU A 122 11.51 12.92 30.95
N GLN A 123 12.44 12.70 30.02
CA GLN A 123 13.87 12.94 30.23
C GLN A 123 14.19 14.42 30.37
N HIS A 124 13.65 15.26 29.49
CA HIS A 124 13.86 16.70 29.56
C HIS A 124 13.35 17.29 30.87
N GLU A 125 12.17 16.85 31.34
CA GLU A 125 11.64 17.24 32.64
C GLU A 125 12.49 16.76 33.82
N LEU A 126 13.13 15.59 33.70
CA LEU A 126 14.04 15.08 34.72
C LEU A 126 15.33 15.90 34.76
N GLU A 127 15.90 16.21 33.59
CA GLU A 127 17.09 17.06 33.42
C GLU A 127 16.87 18.46 33.99
N LEU A 128 15.75 19.10 33.66
CA LEU A 128 15.38 20.40 34.22
C LEU A 128 15.25 20.35 35.75
N ARG A 129 14.66 19.29 36.30
CA ARG A 129 14.55 19.09 37.75
C ARG A 129 15.92 18.91 38.41
N THR A 130 16.84 18.19 37.78
CA THR A 130 18.22 18.06 38.29
C THR A 130 18.98 19.39 38.24
N ILE A 131 18.90 20.13 37.14
CA ILE A 131 19.54 21.44 36.99
C ILE A 131 19.00 22.44 38.03
N GLN A 132 17.68 22.48 38.24
CA GLN A 132 17.08 23.35 39.26
C GLN A 132 17.60 23.03 40.66
N LYS A 133 17.65 21.74 41.02
CA LYS A 133 18.18 21.32 42.33
C LYS A 133 19.63 21.73 42.52
N GLU A 134 20.47 21.52 41.50
CA GLU A 134 21.87 21.95 41.55
C GLU A 134 21.96 23.47 41.74
N LEU A 135 21.21 24.27 40.98
CA LEU A 135 21.18 25.73 41.13
C LEU A 135 20.75 26.17 42.54
N ASP A 136 19.73 25.53 43.10
CA ASP A 136 19.26 25.80 44.47
C ASP A 136 20.33 25.46 45.51
N GLU A 137 21.04 24.34 45.34
CA GLU A 137 22.17 23.96 46.20
C GLU A 137 23.34 24.95 46.09
N TRP A 138 23.68 25.39 44.88
CA TRP A 138 24.72 26.40 44.65
C TRP A 138 24.34 27.76 45.27
N ALA A 139 23.08 28.16 45.17
CA ALA A 139 22.56 29.37 45.81
C ALA A 139 22.64 29.28 47.34
N ASN A 140 22.23 28.15 47.92
CA ASN A 140 22.29 27.92 49.38
C ASN A 140 23.72 27.76 49.92
N ARG A 141 24.68 27.29 49.10
CA ARG A 141 26.11 27.18 49.47
C ARG A 141 26.86 28.51 49.42
N ARG A 142 26.26 29.58 48.89
CA ARG A 142 26.75 30.96 49.08
C ARG A 142 25.99 31.57 50.26
N PRO A 143 26.44 31.40 51.52
CA PRO A 143 25.92 32.27 52.59
C PRO A 143 26.22 33.70 52.16
N GLY A 144 25.24 34.58 52.34
CA GLY A 144 25.31 35.96 51.86
C GLY A 144 26.68 36.59 52.11
N CYS A 145 27.22 37.27 51.09
CA CYS A 145 28.10 38.39 51.36
C CYS A 145 27.30 39.36 52.25
N GLN A 146 27.50 39.25 53.57
CA GLN A 146 27.40 40.36 54.50
C GLN A 146 28.80 40.96 54.65
#